data_AF-A0A833G3K0-F1
#
_entry.id   AF-A0A833G3K0-F1
#
_cell.length_a   1.000
_cell.length_b   1.000
_cell.length_c   1.000
_cell.angle_alpha   90.00
_cell.angle_beta   90.00
_cell.angle_gamma   90.00
#
_symmetry.space_group_name_H-M   'P 1'
#
loop_
_entity.id
_entity.type
_entity.pdbx_description
1 polymer ?
#
loop_
_entity_poly.entity_id
_entity_poly.type
_entity_poly.pdbx_seq_one_letter_code
_entity_poly.pdbx_strand_id
1 'polypeptide(L)'
;GKFRGGVPFMRDYRLKEKEATLQVRSDRRTHRPFGLYGGSPGAPSENVMNPAGEARPLPSKLTMTMKEGEVFRHVLAGAGGWGDPLERDTKAVLRDCRNELLSRERAAADYGVIIDTARWLVDEAATERRRAAIRKARGWRQPPKVQRDDPPKPAAAG
;
A
#
# COMPACT_ATOMS: atom_id res chain seq x y z
N GLY A 1 10.02 0.00 1.52
CA GLY A 1 11.50 0.11 1.45
C GLY A 1 12.07 -0.15 2.82
N LYS A 2 13.40 -0.18 2.95
CA LYS A 2 14.11 -0.18 4.25
C LYS A 2 13.51 0.87 5.18
N PHE A 3 13.30 2.07 4.63
CA PHE A 3 12.40 3.08 5.18
C PHE A 3 11.11 3.08 4.37
N ARG A 4 9.97 2.90 5.06
CA ARG A 4 8.65 2.90 4.42
C ARG A 4 8.25 4.32 4.03
N GLY A 5 7.45 4.44 2.97
CA GLY A 5 6.76 5.68 2.68
C GLY A 5 5.74 6.03 3.77
N GLY A 6 5.26 7.28 3.74
CA GLY A 6 4.12 7.73 4.55
C GLY A 6 2.88 6.88 4.28
N VAL A 7 2.14 6.58 5.36
CA VAL A 7 0.89 5.81 5.28
C VAL A 7 -0.18 6.72 4.68
N PRO A 8 -0.91 6.29 3.64
CA PRO A 8 -2.04 7.06 3.16
C PRO A 8 -3.18 7.03 4.18
N PHE A 9 -4.15 7.92 4.01
CA PHE A 9 -5.41 7.83 4.71
C PHE A 9 -6.56 7.73 3.71
N MET A 10 -7.68 7.20 4.21
CA MET A 10 -8.93 7.04 3.48
C MET A 10 -10.00 7.87 4.18
N ARG A 11 -10.82 8.58 3.40
CA ARG A 11 -11.95 9.37 3.91
C ARG A 11 -13.22 9.01 3.15
N ASP A 12 -14.27 8.78 3.92
CA ASP A 12 -15.63 8.60 3.40
C ASP A 12 -16.45 9.84 3.77
N TYR A 13 -17.07 10.46 2.77
CA TYR A 13 -17.96 11.60 2.92
C TYR A 13 -19.36 11.18 2.52
N ARG A 14 -20.31 11.28 3.45
CA ARG A 14 -21.73 11.03 3.16
C ARG A 14 -22.46 12.35 2.95
N LEU A 15 -23.17 12.48 1.84
CA LEU A 15 -24.01 13.66 1.63
C LEU A 15 -25.29 13.53 2.48
N LYS A 16 -25.59 14.60 3.23
CA LYS A 16 -26.76 14.68 4.12
C LYS A 16 -27.88 15.58 3.60
N GLU A 17 -27.57 16.37 2.57
CA GLU A 17 -28.53 17.24 1.90
C GLU A 17 -29.05 16.58 0.62
N LYS A 18 -30.17 17.10 0.08
CA LYS A 18 -30.82 16.57 -1.12
C LYS A 18 -29.84 16.36 -2.27
N GLU A 19 -29.06 17.38 -2.59
CA GLU A 19 -28.07 17.36 -3.67
C GLU A 19 -26.88 18.28 -3.39
N ALA A 20 -25.71 17.93 -3.93
CA ALA A 20 -24.52 18.79 -3.92
C ALA A 20 -23.64 18.55 -5.15
N THR A 21 -22.86 19.56 -5.54
CA THR A 21 -21.81 19.40 -6.57
C THR A 21 -20.54 18.84 -5.92
N LEU A 22 -20.14 17.64 -6.34
CA LEU A 22 -18.86 17.04 -6.00
C LEU A 22 -17.85 17.37 -7.10
N GLN A 23 -16.82 18.16 -6.75
CA GLN A 23 -15.64 18.34 -7.60
C GLN A 23 -14.44 17.61 -6.96
N VAL A 24 -13.83 16.70 -7.72
CA VAL A 24 -12.64 15.96 -7.28
C VAL A 24 -11.45 16.38 -8.12
N ARG A 25 -10.35 16.71 -7.44
CA ARG A 25 -9.02 16.90 -8.04
C ARG A 25 -8.01 16.06 -7.27
N SER A 26 -7.82 14.84 -7.74
CA SER A 26 -6.83 13.90 -7.20
C SER A 26 -5.78 13.57 -8.26
N ASP A 27 -4.60 13.17 -7.80
CA ASP A 27 -3.46 12.81 -8.62
C ASP A 27 -2.84 11.50 -8.11
N ARG A 28 -1.78 11.01 -8.78
CA ARG A 28 -1.03 9.80 -8.40
C ARG A 28 -1.80 8.49 -8.52
N ARG A 29 -2.83 8.45 -9.37
CA ARG A 29 -3.52 7.21 -9.75
C ARG A 29 -2.71 6.38 -10.74
N THR A 30 -2.40 6.96 -11.90
CA THR A 30 -1.62 6.29 -12.96
C THR A 30 -0.11 6.42 -12.72
N HIS A 31 0.34 7.63 -12.38
CA HIS A 31 1.74 7.92 -12.08
C HIS A 31 1.98 7.88 -10.57
N ARG A 32 2.15 6.67 -10.04
CA ARG A 32 2.34 6.42 -8.60
C ARG A 32 3.62 7.10 -8.08
N PRO A 33 3.68 7.45 -6.78
CA PRO A 33 4.92 7.91 -6.17
C PRO A 33 5.97 6.79 -6.27
N PHE A 34 7.08 7.07 -6.96
CA PHE A 34 8.14 6.09 -7.18
C PHE A 34 8.92 5.82 -5.89
N GLY A 35 9.50 4.63 -5.78
CA GLY A 35 10.47 4.32 -4.75
C GLY A 35 11.90 4.60 -5.20
N LEU A 36 12.80 4.69 -4.23
CA LEU A 36 14.20 5.04 -4.43
C LEU A 36 15.13 3.96 -3.86
N TYR A 37 16.23 3.68 -4.56
CA TYR A 37 17.30 2.77 -4.15
C TYR A 37 16.80 1.38 -3.69
N GLY A 38 15.92 0.77 -4.50
CA GLY A 38 15.30 -0.53 -4.21
C GLY A 38 13.98 -0.46 -3.43
N GLY A 39 13.57 0.74 -2.98
CA GLY A 39 12.23 0.94 -2.43
C GLY A 39 11.15 0.76 -3.49
N SER A 40 10.02 0.17 -3.12
CA SER A 40 8.86 -0.01 -4.00
C SER A 40 8.03 1.27 -4.15
N PRO A 41 7.28 1.44 -5.26
CA PRO A 41 6.33 2.52 -5.42
C PRO A 41 5.22 2.47 -4.36
N GLY A 42 4.63 3.62 -4.08
CA GLY A 42 3.46 3.72 -3.22
C GLY A 42 2.18 3.25 -3.91
N ALA A 43 1.16 2.92 -3.13
CA ALA A 43 -0.17 2.58 -3.67
C ALA A 43 -0.78 3.79 -4.43
N PRO A 44 -1.57 3.54 -5.49
CA PRO A 44 -2.24 4.61 -6.23
C PRO A 44 -3.32 5.30 -5.38
N SER A 45 -3.73 6.50 -5.80
CA SER A 45 -4.95 7.12 -5.27
C SER A 45 -6.20 6.54 -5.92
N GLU A 46 -7.28 6.49 -5.15
CA GLU A 46 -8.56 5.92 -5.59
C GLU A 46 -9.74 6.79 -5.15
N ASN A 47 -10.79 6.76 -5.97
CA ASN A 47 -12.06 7.45 -5.77
C ASN A 47 -13.16 6.45 -6.07
N VAL A 48 -14.09 6.28 -5.14
CA VAL A 48 -15.19 5.32 -5.26
C VAL A 48 -16.46 5.96 -4.73
N MET A 49 -17.55 5.85 -5.48
CA MET A 49 -18.89 6.19 -4.99
C MET A 49 -19.56 4.94 -4.42
N ASN A 50 -20.25 5.10 -3.30
CA ASN A 50 -21.02 4.08 -2.59
C ASN A 50 -20.21 2.78 -2.31
N PRO A 51 -19.05 2.86 -1.64
CA PRO A 51 -18.11 1.73 -1.48
C PRO A 51 -18.67 0.52 -0.71
N ALA A 52 -19.76 0.70 0.06
CA ALA A 52 -20.41 -0.37 0.83
C ALA A 52 -21.64 -0.97 0.12
N GLY A 53 -22.05 -0.42 -1.02
CA GLY A 53 -23.18 -0.89 -1.82
C GLY A 53 -22.76 -1.13 -3.26
N GLU A 54 -23.42 -0.46 -4.20
CA GLU A 54 -22.99 -0.45 -5.59
C GLU A 54 -21.74 0.43 -5.76
N ALA A 55 -20.59 -0.17 -5.46
CA ALA A 55 -19.30 0.50 -5.53
C ALA A 55 -18.97 0.88 -6.98
N ARG A 56 -18.91 2.19 -7.26
CA ARG A 56 -18.61 2.74 -8.58
C ARG A 56 -17.26 3.44 -8.58
N PRO A 57 -16.23 2.91 -9.27
CA PRO A 57 -14.97 3.61 -9.43
C PRO A 57 -15.16 4.93 -10.16
N LEU A 58 -14.56 5.99 -9.65
CA LEU A 58 -14.60 7.32 -10.24
C LEU A 58 -13.23 7.74 -10.79
N PRO A 59 -13.19 8.58 -11.84
CA PRO A 59 -11.95 9.18 -12.33
C PRO A 59 -11.19 10.01 -11.28
N SER A 60 -9.93 10.33 -11.54
CA SER A 60 -9.13 11.16 -10.61
C SER A 60 -9.53 12.64 -10.64
N LYS A 61 -10.14 13.10 -11.74
CA LYS A 61 -10.63 14.47 -11.93
C LYS A 61 -12.05 14.40 -12.49
N LEU A 62 -13.01 14.96 -11.78
CA LEU A 62 -14.41 14.99 -12.20
C LEU A 62 -15.17 16.11 -11.51
N THR A 63 -16.30 16.47 -12.11
CA THR A 63 -17.37 17.22 -11.46
C THR A 63 -18.67 16.46 -11.70
N MET A 64 -19.44 16.19 -10.65
CA MET A 64 -20.74 15.52 -10.76
C MET A 64 -21.70 15.98 -9.66
N THR A 65 -22.99 15.70 -9.83
CA THR A 65 -23.98 15.86 -8.77
C THR A 65 -24.00 14.61 -7.90
N MET A 66 -23.90 14.81 -6.60
CA MET A 66 -24.07 13.80 -5.58
C MET A 66 -25.48 13.95 -4.97
N LYS A 67 -26.13 12.84 -4.65
CA LYS A 67 -27.49 12.79 -4.09
C LYS A 67 -27.45 12.42 -2.60
N GLU A 68 -28.50 12.79 -1.88
CA GLU A 68 -28.65 12.49 -0.45
C GLU A 68 -28.36 11.01 -0.16
N GLY A 69 -27.56 10.76 0.89
CA GLY A 69 -27.22 9.41 1.32
C GLY A 69 -26.06 8.76 0.56
N GLU A 70 -25.68 9.24 -0.62
CA GLU A 70 -24.49 8.74 -1.32
C GLU A 70 -23.23 8.93 -0.47
N VAL A 71 -22.25 8.05 -0.68
CA VAL A 71 -20.96 8.07 0.05
C VAL A 71 -19.80 8.11 -0.94
N PHE A 72 -19.08 9.22 -0.94
CA PHE A 72 -17.84 9.36 -1.70
C PHE A 72 -16.64 8.94 -0.84
N ARG A 73 -15.92 7.92 -1.29
CA ARG A 73 -14.63 7.48 -0.72
C ARG A 73 -13.47 8.04 -1.51
N HIS A 74 -12.56 8.72 -0.83
CA HIS A 74 -11.26 9.11 -1.35
C HIS A 74 -10.13 8.40 -0.60
N VAL A 75 -9.30 7.67 -1.34
CA VAL A 75 -8.06 7.03 -0.85
C VAL A 75 -6.88 7.83 -1.39
N LEU A 76 -6.06 8.38 -0.51
CA LEU A 76 -4.84 9.07 -0.94
C LEU A 76 -3.78 8.07 -1.40
N ALA A 77 -2.94 8.50 -2.33
CA ALA A 77 -1.79 7.71 -2.73
C ALA A 77 -0.82 7.54 -1.56
N GLY A 78 -0.28 6.33 -1.41
CA GLY A 78 0.83 6.08 -0.49
C GLY A 78 2.14 6.65 -1.06
N ALA A 79 3.08 7.03 -0.20
CA ALA A 79 4.39 7.46 -0.68
C ALA A 79 5.27 6.27 -1.06
N GLY A 80 6.21 6.48 -1.99
CA GLY A 80 7.23 5.49 -2.33
C GLY A 80 8.19 5.24 -1.17
N GLY A 81 8.73 4.03 -1.10
CA GLY A 81 9.73 3.67 -0.10
C GLY A 81 11.15 4.06 -0.51
N TRP A 82 12.06 4.08 0.48
CA TRP A 82 13.49 4.23 0.26
C TRP A 82 14.23 2.97 0.72
N GLY A 83 15.21 2.51 -0.06
CA GLY A 83 16.04 1.34 0.27
C GLY A 83 15.33 0.00 0.07
N ASP A 84 16.08 -1.10 -0.03
CA ASP A 84 15.51 -2.44 -0.17
C ASP A 84 14.64 -2.81 1.05
N PRO A 85 13.34 -3.13 0.87
CA PRO A 85 12.49 -3.65 1.95
C PRO A 85 13.07 -4.82 2.76
N LEU A 86 13.89 -5.68 2.14
CA LEU A 86 14.46 -6.86 2.80
C LEU A 86 15.56 -6.50 3.81
N GLU A 87 16.03 -5.24 3.82
CA GLU A 87 16.95 -4.69 4.82
C GLU A 87 16.24 -3.98 5.98
N ARG A 88 14.91 -3.89 5.97
CA ARG A 88 14.16 -3.29 7.08
C ARG A 88 14.31 -4.15 8.33
N ASP A 89 14.54 -3.51 9.47
CA ASP A 89 14.55 -4.17 10.78
C ASP A 89 13.23 -4.94 11.01
N THR A 90 13.32 -6.23 11.33
CA THR A 90 12.16 -7.11 11.55
C THR A 90 11.30 -6.61 12.72
N LYS A 91 11.91 -6.02 13.75
CA LYS A 91 11.20 -5.41 14.88
C LYS A 91 10.38 -4.20 14.46
N ALA A 92 10.89 -3.40 13.52
CA ALA A 92 10.15 -2.27 12.97
C ALA A 92 8.95 -2.75 12.12
N VAL A 93 9.10 -3.85 11.37
CA VAL A 93 7.99 -4.47 10.62
C VAL A 93 6.93 -5.02 11.58
N LEU A 94 7.34 -5.74 12.62
CA LEU A 94 6.44 -6.24 13.67
C LEU A 94 5.67 -5.10 14.34
N ARG A 95 6.34 -3.99 14.67
CA ARG A 95 5.68 -2.79 15.22
C ARG A 95 4.66 -2.20 14.24
N ASP A 96 5.00 -2.10 12.95
CA ASP A 96 4.06 -1.61 11.93
C ASP A 96 2.81 -2.52 11.87
N CYS A 97 2.98 -3.85 12.02
CA CYS A 97 1.85 -4.79 12.08
C CYS A 97 1.01 -4.66 13.34
N ARG A 98 1.65 -4.54 14.52
CA ARG A 98 0.95 -4.33 15.79
C ARG A 98 0.14 -3.03 15.82
N ASN A 99 0.60 -2.02 15.09
CA ASN A 99 -0.08 -0.74 14.97
C ASN A 99 -1.03 -0.68 13.77
N GLU A 100 -1.36 -1.83 13.17
CA GLU A 100 -2.34 -1.96 12.07
C GLU A 100 -1.98 -1.16 10.81
N LEU A 101 -0.73 -0.71 10.69
CA LEU A 101 -0.21 0.00 9.51
C LEU A 101 0.13 -0.97 8.37
N LEU A 102 0.27 -2.25 8.69
CA LEU A 102 0.73 -3.29 7.80
C LEU A 102 0.09 -4.63 8.17
N SER A 103 -0.55 -5.32 7.23
CA SER A 103 -1.06 -6.66 7.49
C SER A 103 0.08 -7.69 7.56
N ARG A 104 -0.15 -8.85 8.19
CA ARG A 104 0.84 -9.94 8.22
C ARG A 104 1.19 -10.46 6.82
N GLU A 105 0.21 -10.50 5.93
CA GLU A 105 0.38 -10.93 4.54
C GLU A 105 1.30 -9.96 3.81
N ARG A 106 1.12 -8.66 4.04
CA ARG A 106 1.95 -7.62 3.45
C ARG A 106 3.35 -7.58 4.06
N ALA A 107 3.50 -7.88 5.34
CA ALA A 107 4.81 -8.07 5.97
C ALA A 107 5.62 -9.19 5.27
N ALA A 108 4.97 -10.33 5.00
CA ALA A 108 5.58 -11.46 4.31
C ALA A 108 5.86 -11.19 2.82
N ALA A 109 4.95 -10.48 2.14
CA ALA A 109 5.06 -10.21 0.71
C ALA A 109 6.08 -9.12 0.37
N ASP A 110 6.12 -8.04 1.16
CA ASP A 110 6.95 -6.87 0.83
C ASP A 110 8.31 -6.89 1.53
N TYR A 111 8.34 -7.27 2.80
CA TYR A 111 9.53 -7.22 3.65
C TYR A 111 10.16 -8.60 3.89
N GLY A 112 9.46 -9.66 3.46
CA GLY A 112 9.85 -11.04 3.70
C GLY A 112 9.78 -11.44 5.17
N VAL A 113 9.08 -10.67 6.02
CA VAL A 113 9.01 -10.93 7.47
C VAL A 113 7.79 -11.75 7.78
N ILE A 114 8.00 -12.90 8.41
CA ILE A 114 6.94 -13.82 8.83
C ILE A 114 6.62 -13.55 10.30
N ILE A 115 5.35 -13.25 10.59
CA ILE A 115 4.90 -12.87 11.92
C ILE A 115 3.86 -13.88 12.40
N ASP A 116 4.11 -14.43 13.58
CA ASP A 116 3.10 -15.13 14.38
C ASP A 116 2.23 -14.07 15.06
N THR A 117 1.00 -13.88 14.57
CA THR A 117 0.06 -12.90 15.13
C THR A 117 -0.63 -13.37 16.42
N ALA A 118 -0.53 -14.65 16.79
CA ALA A 118 -1.03 -15.13 18.07
C ALA A 118 -0.08 -14.76 19.21
N ARG A 119 1.23 -14.80 18.94
CA ARG A 119 2.28 -14.48 19.92
C ARG A 119 2.90 -13.10 19.73
N TRP A 120 2.63 -12.44 18.61
CA TRP A 120 3.28 -11.20 18.17
C TRP A 120 4.81 -11.30 18.15
N LEU A 121 5.31 -12.37 17.53
CA LEU A 121 6.73 -12.66 17.36
C LEU A 121 7.08 -12.81 15.89
N VAL A 122 8.34 -12.50 15.56
CA VAL A 122 8.90 -12.78 14.23
C VAL A 122 9.41 -14.22 14.21
N ASP A 123 9.02 -14.99 13.20
CA ASP A 123 9.67 -16.26 12.88
C ASP A 123 10.94 -15.94 12.07
N GLU A 124 12.09 -15.90 12.75
CA GLU A 124 13.37 -15.55 12.16
C GLU A 124 13.79 -16.54 11.07
N ALA A 125 13.56 -17.84 11.29
CA ALA A 125 13.95 -18.88 10.33
C ALA A 125 13.10 -18.82 9.05
N ALA A 126 11.79 -18.62 9.18
CA ALA A 126 10.91 -18.44 8.03
C ALA A 126 11.15 -17.10 7.34
N THR A 127 11.47 -16.06 8.09
CA THR A 127 11.85 -14.74 7.56
C THR A 127 13.11 -14.83 6.69
N GLU A 128 14.16 -15.52 7.13
CA GLU A 128 15.37 -15.66 6.31
C GLU A 128 15.09 -16.42 5.00
N ARG A 129 14.35 -17.54 5.07
CA ARG A 129 13.94 -18.30 3.88
C ARG A 129 13.12 -17.44 2.92
N ARG A 130 12.16 -16.66 3.45
CA ARG A 130 11.30 -15.80 2.63
C ARG A 130 12.09 -14.67 1.98
N ARG A 131 12.99 -14.01 2.73
CA ARG A 131 13.89 -12.97 2.19
C ARG A 131 14.80 -13.54 1.10
N ALA A 132 15.39 -14.71 1.30
CA ALA A 132 16.20 -15.38 0.28
C ALA A 132 15.40 -15.67 -1.01
N ALA A 133 14.16 -16.15 -0.88
CA ALA A 133 13.28 -16.38 -2.03
C ALA A 133 12.93 -15.09 -2.77
N ILE A 134 12.66 -13.99 -2.05
CA ILE A 134 12.40 -12.68 -2.68
C ILE A 134 13.65 -12.14 -3.38
N ARG A 135 14.83 -12.24 -2.75
CA ARG A 135 16.12 -11.85 -3.39
C ARG A 135 16.32 -12.61 -4.70
N LYS A 136 16.13 -13.93 -4.70
CA LYS A 136 16.24 -14.78 -5.89
C LYS A 136 15.25 -14.36 -6.98
N ALA A 137 13.99 -14.11 -6.62
CA ALA A 137 12.96 -13.71 -7.57
C ALA A 137 13.22 -12.33 -8.21
N ARG A 138 13.79 -11.39 -7.44
CA ARG A 138 14.14 -10.04 -7.95
C ARG A 138 15.37 -10.06 -8.85
N GLY A 139 16.36 -10.91 -8.56
CA GLY A 139 17.57 -11.06 -9.39
C GLY A 139 18.46 -9.81 -9.47
N TRP A 140 18.35 -8.89 -8.52
CA TRP A 140 19.11 -7.64 -8.54
C TRP A 140 20.59 -7.88 -8.19
N ARG A 141 21.50 -7.45 -9.08
CA ARG A 141 22.93 -7.32 -8.74
C ARG A 141 23.19 -6.10 -7.84
N GLN A 142 22.44 -5.03 -8.08
CA GLN A 142 22.39 -3.82 -7.24
C GLN A 142 20.94 -3.30 -7.22
N PRO A 143 20.48 -2.69 -6.12
CA PRO A 143 19.14 -2.11 -6.06
C PRO A 143 18.95 -1.00 -7.10
N PRO A 144 17.80 -0.96 -7.81
CA PRO A 144 17.51 0.10 -8.77
C PRO A 144 17.41 1.46 -8.08
N LYS A 145 18.04 2.49 -8.65
CA LYS A 145 18.01 3.86 -8.09
C LYS A 145 16.60 4.44 -8.03
N VAL A 146 15.77 4.18 -9.05
CA VAL A 146 14.38 4.63 -9.14
C VAL A 146 13.51 3.44 -9.55
N GLN A 147 12.39 3.25 -8.87
CA GLN A 147 11.47 2.14 -9.11
C GLN A 147 10.02 2.66 -9.23
N ARG A 148 9.43 2.53 -10.42
CA ARG A 148 8.07 2.98 -10.74
C ARG A 148 7.05 1.84 -10.69
N ASP A 149 7.53 0.63 -10.90
CA ASP A 149 6.74 -0.60 -10.95
C ASP A 149 7.06 -1.49 -9.76
N ASP A 150 6.12 -2.36 -9.42
CA ASP A 150 6.31 -3.29 -8.33
C ASP A 150 7.42 -4.30 -8.67
N PRO A 151 8.37 -4.55 -7.74
CA PRO A 151 9.42 -5.51 -8.00
C PRO A 151 8.84 -6.92 -8.07
N PRO A 152 9.46 -7.85 -8.83
CA PRO A 152 9.04 -9.25 -8.86
C PRO A 152 8.99 -9.84 -7.45
N LYS A 153 7.94 -10.63 -7.18
CA LYS A 153 7.75 -11.34 -5.90
C LYS A 153 7.57 -12.84 -6.18
N PRO A 154 8.12 -13.72 -5.33
CA PRO A 154 7.81 -15.14 -5.40
C PRO A 154 6.34 -15.35 -5.03
N ALA A 155 5.78 -16.50 -5.43
CA ALA A 155 4.42 -16.90 -5.06
C ALA A 155 4.18 -16.74 -3.54
N ALA A 156 2.91 -16.53 -3.16
CA ALA A 156 2.53 -16.43 -1.75
C ALA A 156 3.05 -17.66 -0.98
N ALA A 157 3.59 -17.43 0.22
CA ALA A 157 3.92 -18.55 1.10
C ALA A 157 2.59 -19.16 1.56
N GLY A 158 2.40 -20.46 1.30
CA GLY A 158 1.25 -21.22 1.81
C GLY A 158 1.32 -21.42 3.32
#